data_AF-A0A9E5SAT0-F1
#
_entry.id   AF-A0A9E5SAT0-F1
#
_cell.length_a   1.000
_cell.length_b   1.000
_cell.length_c   1.000
_cell.angle_alpha   90.00
_cell.angle_beta   90.00
_cell.angle_gamma   90.00
#
_symmetry.space_group_name_H-M   'P 1'
#
loop_
_entity.id
_entity.type
_entity.pdbx_description
1 polymer ?
#
loop_
_entity_poly.entity_id
_entity_poly.type
_entity_poly.pdbx_seq_one_letter_code
_entity_poly.pdbx_strand_id
1 'polypeptide(L)'
;MYTKEEREKAIKLYIKYDKCAADVIRELGYPDRKTLTSWYKTYLDTGMFWKQYSRCSKFSPEQKKAAVEYYLQHGRNLSRTIRALGYPSRETLRSWCDELLPDRRKRRVGGIGFTPEQKKEAVFALCTRTRTAKNVAKNYGVTRETLYNWKNDLLGGGGNVKMPGKTDKPLPDDRDALLSEIETLKRQIKRLQLEKDVLEGTVEILKKDPSVDPENLTNKEKTILVDALRSKHPLKELLACLRLARSSYFYHRKIASLPDKYEKLRHRVIELFLENKERYGYRRLHALLVREGTRVSEKVVRRIMFECGLVVVMKKKRTYKANQGEVAPAADNLIKRDFHAEAPNVKWITDITEFSIPAVRKVKGGVSTSSL
;
A
#
# COMPACT_ATOMS: atom_id res chain seq x y z
N MET A 1 48.82 -18.83 -15.73
CA MET A 1 49.79 -19.85 -16.18
C MET A 1 50.67 -19.19 -17.23
N TYR A 2 52.00 -19.20 -17.04
CA TYR A 2 52.92 -18.53 -17.96
C TYR A 2 53.08 -19.29 -19.28
N THR A 3 53.05 -18.55 -20.39
CA THR A 3 53.21 -19.10 -21.74
C THR A 3 54.64 -19.60 -21.96
N LYS A 4 54.85 -20.42 -22.99
CA LYS A 4 56.19 -20.96 -23.32
C LYS A 4 57.20 -19.84 -23.60
N GLU A 5 56.77 -18.81 -24.31
CA GLU A 5 57.59 -17.65 -24.69
C GLU A 5 57.97 -16.81 -23.47
N GLU A 6 57.04 -16.60 -22.53
CA GLU A 6 57.30 -15.89 -21.28
C GLU A 6 58.34 -16.61 -20.41
N ARG A 7 58.29 -17.94 -20.34
CA ARG A 7 59.28 -18.74 -19.59
C ARG A 7 60.66 -18.67 -20.22
N GLU A 8 60.73 -18.78 -21.54
CA GLU A 8 61.98 -18.70 -22.28
C GLU A 8 62.63 -17.32 -22.13
N LYS A 9 61.82 -16.25 -22.23
CA LYS A 9 62.27 -14.88 -22.02
C LYS A 9 62.79 -14.66 -20.59
N ALA A 10 62.09 -15.16 -19.58
CA ALA A 10 62.50 -15.06 -18.19
C ALA A 10 63.81 -15.82 -17.90
N ILE A 11 63.99 -17.03 -18.43
CA ILE A 11 65.23 -17.80 -18.26
C ILE A 11 66.41 -17.12 -18.98
N LYS A 12 66.20 -16.59 -20.20
CA LYS A 12 67.26 -15.87 -20.94
C LYS A 12 67.74 -14.63 -20.19
N LEU A 13 66.81 -13.84 -19.65
CA LEU A 13 67.15 -12.68 -18.82
C LEU A 13 67.84 -13.08 -17.51
N TYR A 14 67.44 -14.21 -16.92
CA TYR A 14 68.10 -14.76 -15.73
C TYR A 14 69.55 -15.17 -15.98
N ILE A 15 69.86 -15.70 -17.15
CA ILE A 15 71.26 -15.98 -17.55
C ILE A 15 72.02 -14.67 -17.80
N LYS A 16 71.37 -13.67 -18.42
CA LYS A 16 71.98 -12.37 -18.74
C LYS A 16 72.37 -11.57 -17.48
N TYR A 17 71.56 -11.62 -16.42
CA TYR A 17 71.82 -10.93 -15.15
C TYR A 17 72.59 -11.79 -14.14
N ASP A 18 73.49 -12.66 -14.60
CA ASP A 18 74.33 -13.52 -13.75
C ASP A 18 73.55 -14.29 -12.66
N LYS A 19 72.36 -14.78 -13.01
CA LYS A 19 71.46 -15.54 -12.13
C LYS A 19 70.87 -14.71 -10.98
N CYS A 20 70.81 -13.39 -11.11
CA CYS A 20 70.08 -12.55 -10.17
C CYS A 20 68.56 -12.59 -10.44
N ALA A 21 67.81 -13.30 -9.61
CA ALA A 21 66.36 -13.43 -9.77
C ALA A 21 65.62 -12.11 -9.52
N ALA A 22 66.15 -11.27 -8.64
CA ALA A 22 65.51 -10.00 -8.27
C ALA A 22 65.46 -9.03 -9.45
N ASP A 23 66.50 -8.99 -10.26
CA ASP A 23 66.60 -8.09 -11.41
C ASP A 23 65.64 -8.51 -12.53
N VAL A 24 65.55 -9.81 -12.80
CA VAL A 24 64.57 -10.36 -13.77
C VAL A 24 63.14 -10.05 -13.35
N ILE A 25 62.83 -10.19 -12.07
CA ILE A 25 61.49 -9.92 -11.53
C ILE A 25 61.18 -8.43 -11.58
N ARG A 26 62.16 -7.57 -11.29
CA ARG A 26 62.00 -6.12 -11.39
C ARG A 26 61.73 -5.66 -12.83
N GLU A 27 62.32 -6.32 -13.83
CA GLU A 27 62.11 -5.97 -15.24
C GLU A 27 60.83 -6.56 -15.83
N LEU A 28 60.54 -7.84 -15.58
CA LEU A 28 59.39 -8.50 -16.20
C LEU A 28 58.11 -8.39 -15.35
N GLY A 29 58.22 -8.14 -14.04
CA GLY A 29 57.08 -8.16 -13.10
C GLY A 29 56.57 -9.57 -12.78
N TYR A 30 57.16 -10.59 -13.37
CA TYR A 30 56.90 -12.02 -13.17
C TYR A 30 58.20 -12.79 -13.50
N PRO A 31 58.36 -14.07 -13.16
CA PRO A 31 57.58 -14.92 -12.26
C PRO A 31 58.18 -14.92 -10.84
N ASP A 32 57.55 -15.57 -9.85
CA ASP A 32 58.10 -15.65 -8.48
C ASP A 32 59.53 -16.22 -8.44
N ARG A 33 60.38 -15.75 -7.51
CA ARG A 33 61.81 -16.11 -7.41
C ARG A 33 62.01 -17.63 -7.41
N LYS A 34 61.20 -18.36 -6.65
CA LYS A 34 61.28 -19.83 -6.59
C LYS A 34 60.92 -20.49 -7.91
N THR A 35 59.93 -19.94 -8.62
CA THR A 35 59.52 -20.47 -9.93
C THR A 35 60.57 -20.23 -11.00
N LEU A 36 61.25 -19.08 -11.00
CA LEU A 36 62.34 -18.79 -11.93
C LEU A 36 63.54 -19.73 -11.70
N THR A 37 63.93 -19.95 -10.45
CA THR A 37 65.01 -20.89 -10.11
C THR A 37 64.64 -22.32 -10.50
N SER A 38 63.38 -22.73 -10.28
CA SER A 38 62.89 -24.04 -10.69
C SER A 38 62.90 -24.21 -12.21
N TRP A 39 62.51 -23.19 -12.97
CA TRP A 39 62.53 -23.22 -14.43
C TRP A 39 63.95 -23.30 -14.98
N TYR A 40 64.89 -22.54 -14.40
CA TYR A 40 66.30 -22.61 -14.75
C TYR A 40 66.89 -23.99 -14.42
N LYS A 41 66.53 -24.60 -13.29
CA LYS A 41 66.95 -25.96 -12.94
C LYS A 41 66.42 -27.00 -13.94
N THR A 42 65.13 -26.91 -14.30
CA THR A 42 64.58 -27.80 -15.34
C THR A 42 65.22 -27.59 -16.71
N TYR A 43 65.61 -26.35 -17.05
CA TYR A 43 66.33 -26.03 -18.27
C TYR A 43 67.73 -26.66 -18.28
N LEU A 44 68.47 -26.65 -17.16
CA LEU A 44 69.75 -27.34 -17.04
C LEU A 44 69.61 -28.87 -17.18
N ASP A 45 68.56 -29.47 -16.59
CA ASP A 45 68.37 -30.93 -16.62
C ASP A 45 67.89 -31.48 -17.97
N THR A 46 67.11 -30.70 -18.73
CA THR A 46 66.46 -31.20 -19.97
C THR A 46 66.86 -30.46 -21.24
N GLY A 47 67.58 -29.35 -21.15
CA GLY A 47 67.94 -28.48 -22.30
C GLY A 47 66.75 -27.78 -22.95
N MET A 48 65.54 -27.97 -22.44
CA MET A 48 64.28 -27.49 -22.99
C MET A 48 63.64 -26.47 -22.06
N PHE A 49 63.18 -25.34 -22.60
CA PHE A 49 62.52 -24.27 -21.83
C PHE A 49 61.11 -24.63 -21.33
N TRP A 50 60.55 -25.75 -21.80
CA TRP A 50 59.28 -26.30 -21.30
C TRP A 50 59.27 -27.84 -21.36
N LYS A 51 58.62 -28.49 -20.38
CA LYS A 51 58.24 -29.90 -20.45
C LYS A 51 56.73 -29.99 -20.19
N GLN A 52 55.99 -30.59 -21.12
CA GLN A 52 54.58 -30.90 -20.90
C GLN A 52 54.54 -32.14 -20.00
N TYR A 53 53.96 -32.02 -18.81
CA TYR A 53 53.79 -33.17 -17.91
C TYR A 53 52.72 -34.10 -18.50
N SER A 54 53.13 -35.10 -19.27
CA SER A 54 52.27 -36.21 -19.65
C SER A 54 52.14 -37.15 -18.45
N ARG A 55 50.96 -37.18 -17.81
CA ARG A 55 50.70 -38.17 -16.75
C ARG A 55 50.76 -39.57 -17.38
N CYS A 56 51.65 -40.43 -16.89
CA CYS A 56 51.59 -41.86 -17.18
C CYS A 56 50.21 -42.39 -16.75
N SER A 57 49.46 -42.99 -17.69
CA SER A 57 48.16 -43.61 -17.39
C SER A 57 48.34 -44.67 -16.30
N LYS A 58 47.53 -44.61 -15.23
CA LYS A 58 47.61 -45.54 -14.09
C LYS A 58 47.29 -46.99 -14.43
N PHE A 59 46.74 -47.25 -15.62
CA PHE A 59 46.30 -48.58 -16.04
C PHE A 59 46.82 -48.92 -17.43
N SER A 60 47.27 -50.17 -17.57
CA SER A 60 47.72 -50.74 -18.84
C SER A 60 46.54 -50.86 -19.83
N PRO A 61 46.77 -50.73 -21.15
CA PRO A 61 45.73 -50.95 -22.16
C PRO A 61 45.10 -52.35 -22.09
N GLU A 62 45.83 -53.37 -21.62
CA GLU A 62 45.32 -54.74 -21.44
C GLU A 62 44.32 -54.82 -20.29
N GLN A 63 44.64 -54.18 -19.16
CA GLN A 63 43.73 -54.07 -18.01
C GLN A 63 42.44 -53.35 -18.39
N LYS A 64 42.53 -52.33 -19.26
CA LYS A 64 41.38 -51.61 -19.80
C LYS A 64 40.48 -52.50 -20.66
N LYS A 65 41.05 -53.33 -21.55
CA LYS A 65 40.29 -54.28 -22.37
C LYS A 65 39.61 -55.36 -21.53
N ALA A 66 40.34 -55.98 -20.60
CA ALA A 66 39.80 -57.02 -19.71
C ALA A 66 38.62 -56.53 -18.87
N ALA A 67 38.69 -55.28 -18.37
CA ALA A 67 37.61 -54.70 -17.58
C ALA A 67 36.32 -54.45 -18.39
N VAL A 68 36.47 -54.04 -19.67
CA VAL A 68 35.33 -53.83 -20.57
C VAL A 68 34.74 -55.17 -21.04
N GLU A 69 35.57 -56.18 -21.28
CA GLU A 69 35.11 -57.53 -21.68
C GLU A 69 34.32 -58.22 -20.56
N TYR A 70 34.84 -58.18 -19.32
CA TYR A 70 34.12 -58.70 -18.16
C TYR A 70 32.77 -57.98 -17.96
N TYR A 71 32.70 -56.67 -18.25
CA TYR A 71 31.44 -55.90 -18.21
C TYR A 71 30.41 -56.37 -19.23
N LEU A 72 30.85 -56.78 -20.43
CA LEU A 72 29.94 -57.31 -21.44
C LEU A 72 29.40 -58.69 -21.05
N GLN A 73 30.26 -59.57 -20.55
CA GLN A 73 29.89 -60.93 -20.17
C GLN A 73 28.93 -60.94 -18.95
N HIS A 74 29.11 -60.02 -18.00
CA HIS A 74 28.39 -60.02 -16.73
C HIS A 74 27.22 -59.02 -16.68
N GLY A 75 26.49 -58.91 -17.80
CA GLY A 75 25.21 -58.21 -17.85
C GLY A 75 25.30 -56.68 -17.77
N ARG A 76 26.43 -56.08 -18.19
CA ARG A 76 26.62 -54.62 -18.29
C ARG A 76 26.40 -53.88 -16.97
N ASN A 77 26.83 -54.48 -15.86
CA ASN A 77 26.74 -53.87 -14.54
C ASN A 77 28.11 -53.38 -14.05
N LEU A 78 28.31 -52.05 -14.10
CA LEU A 78 29.54 -51.38 -13.65
C LEU A 78 29.89 -51.71 -12.18
N SER A 79 28.90 -51.86 -11.30
CA SER A 79 29.17 -52.19 -9.89
C SER A 79 29.69 -53.61 -9.71
N ARG A 80 29.18 -54.55 -10.52
CA ARG A 80 29.57 -55.96 -10.45
C ARG A 80 30.99 -56.16 -10.97
N THR A 81 31.36 -55.46 -12.04
CA THR A 81 32.70 -55.52 -12.62
C THR A 81 33.77 -54.95 -11.71
N ILE A 82 33.48 -53.82 -11.07
CA ILE A 82 34.42 -53.20 -10.12
C ILE A 82 34.61 -54.09 -8.89
N ARG A 83 33.52 -54.70 -8.40
CA ARG A 83 33.61 -55.62 -7.25
C ARG A 83 34.41 -56.88 -7.58
N ALA A 84 34.33 -57.38 -8.81
CA ALA A 84 35.01 -58.60 -9.22
C ALA A 84 36.49 -58.39 -9.58
N LEU A 85 36.83 -57.27 -10.23
CA LEU A 85 38.19 -57.00 -10.67
C LEU A 85 39.00 -56.18 -9.65
N GLY A 86 38.35 -55.49 -8.70
CA GLY A 86 39.00 -54.67 -7.68
C GLY A 86 39.56 -53.32 -8.20
N TYR A 87 39.56 -53.12 -9.51
CA TYR A 87 39.88 -51.89 -10.23
C TYR A 87 38.98 -51.82 -11.48
N PRO A 88 38.81 -50.69 -12.16
CA PRO A 88 39.15 -49.30 -11.82
C PRO A 88 37.92 -48.58 -11.18
N SER A 89 37.94 -47.25 -11.03
CA SER A 89 36.78 -46.52 -10.51
C SER A 89 35.59 -46.56 -11.49
N ARG A 90 34.37 -46.36 -10.97
CA ARG A 90 33.13 -46.39 -11.77
C ARG A 90 33.15 -45.44 -12.95
N GLU A 91 33.78 -44.28 -12.80
CA GLU A 91 33.89 -43.26 -13.86
C GLU A 91 34.94 -43.62 -14.89
N THR A 92 36.07 -44.19 -14.46
CA THR A 92 37.10 -44.66 -15.40
C THR A 92 36.61 -45.84 -16.25
N LEU A 93 35.93 -46.82 -15.65
CA LEU A 93 35.32 -47.92 -16.42
C LEU A 93 34.23 -47.40 -17.37
N ARG A 94 33.48 -46.37 -16.96
CA ARG A 94 32.49 -45.71 -17.82
C ARG A 94 33.16 -45.06 -19.03
N SER A 95 34.23 -44.30 -18.83
CA SER A 95 35.01 -43.69 -19.93
C SER A 95 35.57 -44.76 -20.87
N TRP A 96 36.09 -45.86 -20.33
CA TRP A 96 36.64 -46.94 -21.13
C TRP A 96 35.58 -47.66 -21.98
N CYS A 97 34.39 -47.88 -21.42
CA CYS A 97 33.26 -48.41 -22.19
C CYS A 97 32.81 -47.43 -23.29
N ASP A 98 32.81 -46.12 -23.02
CA ASP A 98 32.42 -45.11 -24.01
C ASP A 98 33.48 -44.99 -25.14
N GLU A 99 34.77 -45.12 -24.81
CA GLU A 99 35.88 -45.08 -25.78
C GLU A 99 35.99 -46.34 -26.64
N LEU A 100 35.75 -47.53 -26.07
CA LEU A 100 35.89 -48.81 -26.79
C LEU A 100 34.59 -49.28 -27.45
N LEU A 101 33.42 -48.75 -27.06
CA LEU A 101 32.11 -49.18 -27.56
C LEU A 101 31.14 -48.00 -27.77
N PRO A 102 31.41 -47.09 -28.72
CA PRO A 102 30.60 -45.88 -28.93
C PRO A 102 29.12 -46.16 -29.27
N ASP A 103 28.80 -47.25 -29.97
CA ASP A 103 27.44 -47.51 -30.48
C ASP A 103 26.54 -48.40 -29.60
N ARG A 104 27.06 -49.00 -28.53
CA ARG A 104 26.30 -50.01 -27.76
C ARG A 104 25.68 -49.49 -26.48
N ARG A 105 25.78 -48.18 -26.22
CA ARG A 105 25.14 -47.54 -25.08
C ARG A 105 23.92 -46.75 -25.55
N LYS A 106 22.72 -47.28 -25.25
CA LYS A 106 21.51 -46.44 -25.21
C LYS A 106 21.72 -45.42 -24.09
N ARG A 107 22.23 -44.23 -24.43
CA ARG A 107 22.16 -43.07 -23.53
C ARG A 107 20.67 -42.86 -23.27
N ARG A 108 20.22 -43.03 -22.02
CA ARG A 108 18.94 -42.42 -21.61
C ARG A 108 19.17 -40.91 -21.67
N VAL A 109 19.03 -40.34 -22.85
CA VAL A 109 18.90 -38.90 -23.00
C VAL A 109 17.55 -38.59 -22.37
N GLY A 110 17.58 -37.92 -21.22
CA GLY A 110 16.36 -37.55 -20.52
C GLY A 110 15.55 -36.60 -21.40
N GLY A 111 14.37 -37.05 -21.81
CA GLY A 111 13.29 -36.22 -22.35
C GLY A 111 13.57 -35.58 -23.71
N ILE A 112 12.58 -35.67 -24.60
CA ILE A 112 12.42 -34.71 -25.70
C ILE A 112 12.48 -33.31 -25.06
N GLY A 113 13.34 -32.42 -25.58
CA GLY A 113 13.54 -31.08 -25.03
C GLY A 113 12.34 -30.20 -25.31
N PHE A 114 11.29 -30.30 -24.49
CA PHE A 114 10.15 -29.38 -24.54
C PHE A 114 10.54 -28.02 -23.98
N THR A 115 10.27 -26.96 -24.75
CA THR A 115 10.48 -25.58 -24.29
C THR A 115 9.54 -25.27 -23.13
N PRO A 116 9.89 -24.33 -22.22
CA PRO A 116 9.04 -23.98 -21.09
C PRO A 116 7.65 -23.47 -21.52
N GLU A 117 7.56 -22.85 -22.69
CA GLU A 117 6.30 -22.38 -23.29
C GLU A 117 5.41 -23.53 -23.72
N GLN A 118 5.97 -24.53 -24.43
CA GLN A 118 5.25 -25.75 -24.81
C GLN A 118 4.73 -26.52 -23.59
N LYS A 119 5.48 -26.52 -22.48
CA LYS A 119 5.01 -27.13 -21.22
C LYS A 119 3.83 -26.38 -20.63
N LYS A 120 3.86 -25.05 -20.62
CA LYS A 120 2.76 -24.21 -20.12
C LYS A 120 1.50 -24.39 -20.98
N GLU A 121 1.65 -24.41 -22.30
CA GLU A 121 0.54 -24.63 -23.23
C GLU A 121 -0.10 -26.01 -23.03
N ALA A 122 0.72 -27.05 -22.91
CA ALA A 122 0.25 -28.41 -22.69
C ALA A 122 -0.47 -28.57 -21.33
N VAL A 123 -0.02 -27.85 -20.29
CA VAL A 123 -0.69 -27.81 -18.97
C VAL A 123 -1.97 -26.98 -19.01
N PHE A 124 -2.00 -25.88 -19.75
CA PHE A 124 -3.21 -25.09 -19.96
C PHE A 124 -4.28 -25.95 -20.65
N ALA A 125 -3.92 -26.61 -21.76
CA ALA A 125 -4.78 -27.54 -22.48
C ALA A 125 -5.26 -28.72 -21.61
N LEU A 126 -4.47 -29.14 -20.61
CA LEU A 126 -4.88 -30.14 -19.63
C LEU A 126 -5.95 -29.61 -18.64
N CYS A 127 -5.86 -28.34 -18.24
CA CYS A 127 -6.75 -27.73 -17.25
C CYS A 127 -8.08 -27.26 -17.87
N THR A 128 -8.09 -26.90 -19.14
CA THR A 128 -9.29 -26.45 -19.88
C THR A 128 -9.92 -27.56 -20.73
N ARG A 129 -9.49 -28.82 -20.56
CA ARG A 129 -9.89 -29.93 -21.43
C ARG A 129 -11.38 -30.27 -21.35
N THR A 130 -11.98 -30.53 -22.51
CA THR A 130 -13.29 -31.19 -22.67
C THR A 130 -13.16 -32.70 -22.91
N ARG A 131 -11.98 -33.17 -23.33
CA ARG A 131 -11.66 -34.59 -23.62
C ARG A 131 -10.72 -35.20 -22.58
N THR A 132 -10.46 -36.50 -22.68
CA THR A 132 -9.62 -37.24 -21.72
C THR A 132 -8.14 -36.78 -21.77
N ALA A 133 -7.47 -36.84 -20.62
CA ALA A 133 -6.05 -36.48 -20.47
C ALA A 133 -5.12 -37.23 -21.45
N LYS A 134 -5.50 -38.46 -21.83
CA LYS A 134 -4.72 -39.32 -22.74
C LYS A 134 -4.69 -38.76 -24.16
N ASN A 135 -5.78 -38.14 -24.63
CA ASN A 135 -5.83 -37.55 -25.96
C ASN A 135 -5.02 -36.26 -26.03
N VAL A 136 -5.08 -35.43 -24.97
CA VAL A 136 -4.21 -34.24 -24.86
C VAL A 136 -2.73 -34.67 -24.88
N ALA A 137 -2.37 -35.71 -24.13
CA ALA A 137 -1.01 -36.26 -24.13
C ALA A 137 -0.54 -36.69 -25.53
N LYS A 138 -1.41 -37.38 -26.28
CA LYS A 138 -1.12 -37.84 -27.63
C LYS A 138 -0.87 -36.67 -28.60
N ASN A 139 -1.62 -35.57 -28.49
CA ASN A 139 -1.47 -34.40 -29.36
C ASN A 139 -0.11 -33.72 -29.19
N TYR A 140 0.43 -33.69 -27.96
CA TYR A 140 1.74 -33.10 -27.68
C TYR A 140 2.90 -34.11 -27.80
N GLY A 141 2.63 -35.38 -28.12
CA GLY A 141 3.65 -36.44 -28.20
C GLY A 141 4.21 -36.83 -26.83
N VAL A 142 3.45 -36.60 -25.77
CA VAL A 142 3.87 -36.71 -24.37
C VAL A 142 3.06 -37.82 -23.70
N THR A 143 3.63 -38.48 -22.68
CA THR A 143 2.85 -39.45 -21.90
C THR A 143 1.87 -38.74 -20.97
N ARG A 144 0.76 -39.39 -20.61
CA ARG A 144 -0.21 -38.82 -19.65
C ARG A 144 0.46 -38.41 -18.34
N GLU A 145 1.39 -39.22 -17.85
CA GLU A 145 2.12 -39.00 -16.60
C GLU A 145 2.98 -37.74 -16.64
N THR A 146 3.71 -37.53 -17.73
CA THR A 146 4.52 -36.32 -17.93
C THR A 146 3.68 -35.03 -17.96
N LEU A 147 2.45 -35.07 -18.48
CA LEU A 147 1.53 -33.92 -18.42
C LEU A 147 1.08 -33.60 -16.98
N TYR A 148 0.79 -34.61 -16.17
CA TYR A 148 0.44 -34.40 -14.77
C TYR A 148 1.65 -33.95 -13.93
N ASN A 149 2.84 -34.47 -14.22
CA ASN A 149 4.07 -34.01 -13.58
C ASN A 149 4.31 -32.53 -13.89
N TRP A 150 4.20 -32.11 -15.16
CA TRP A 150 4.32 -30.68 -15.50
C TRP A 150 3.24 -29.81 -14.87
N LYS A 151 2.01 -30.31 -14.74
CA LYS A 151 0.94 -29.60 -14.02
C LYS A 151 1.31 -29.40 -12.55
N ASN A 152 1.80 -30.45 -11.88
CA ASN A 152 2.19 -30.40 -10.48
C ASN A 152 3.40 -29.47 -10.27
N ASP A 153 4.38 -29.52 -11.18
CA ASP A 153 5.58 -28.68 -11.16
C ASP A 153 5.24 -27.19 -11.39
N LEU A 154 4.33 -26.88 -12.32
CA LEU A 154 4.01 -25.49 -12.70
C LEU A 154 2.93 -24.83 -11.84
N LEU A 155 2.00 -25.60 -11.28
CA LEU A 155 0.87 -25.07 -10.48
C LEU A 155 1.08 -25.24 -8.96
N GLY A 156 2.29 -25.60 -8.52
CA GLY A 156 2.65 -25.57 -7.09
C GLY A 156 1.94 -26.63 -6.23
N GLY A 157 1.76 -27.83 -6.77
CA GLY A 157 1.12 -28.94 -6.08
C GLY A 157 2.07 -30.11 -5.79
N GLY A 158 2.94 -29.94 -4.79
CA GLY A 158 3.64 -31.04 -4.10
C GLY A 158 4.74 -31.75 -4.90
N GLY A 159 5.99 -31.31 -4.69
CA GLY A 159 7.15 -32.16 -4.94
C GLY A 159 7.02 -33.47 -4.16
N ASN A 160 7.42 -34.57 -4.80
CA ASN A 160 7.49 -35.94 -4.29
C ASN A 160 7.87 -36.04 -2.79
N VAL A 161 6.87 -36.11 -1.90
CA VAL A 161 7.08 -36.57 -0.52
C VAL A 161 6.94 -38.09 -0.54
N LYS A 162 8.06 -38.81 -0.34
CA LYS A 162 8.00 -40.22 0.02
C LYS A 162 7.20 -40.34 1.32
N MET A 163 6.08 -41.06 1.29
CA MET A 163 5.27 -41.34 2.48
C MET A 163 6.13 -42.06 3.54
N PRO A 164 6.31 -41.53 4.76
CA PRO A 164 6.57 -42.37 5.91
C PRO A 164 5.26 -43.07 6.28
N GLY A 165 5.36 -44.29 6.82
CA GLY A 165 4.21 -45.09 7.21
C GLY A 165 3.20 -44.29 8.05
N LYS A 166 1.92 -44.57 7.77
CA LYS A 166 0.72 -44.08 8.45
C LYS A 166 0.98 -43.84 9.95
N THR A 167 1.19 -42.58 10.31
CA THR A 167 0.96 -42.09 11.66
C THR A 167 -0.07 -41.00 11.49
N ASP A 168 -1.27 -41.24 12.03
CA ASP A 168 -2.35 -40.27 12.05
C ASP A 168 -1.89 -39.07 12.88
N LYS A 169 -1.26 -38.09 12.24
CA LYS A 169 -1.07 -36.76 12.82
C LYS A 169 -2.33 -35.96 12.50
N PRO A 170 -2.99 -35.34 13.50
CA PRO A 170 -4.14 -34.48 13.25
C PRO A 170 -3.72 -33.35 12.30
N LEU A 171 -4.59 -32.98 11.36
CA LEU A 171 -4.40 -31.75 10.58
C LEU A 171 -4.22 -30.58 11.56
N PRO A 172 -3.34 -29.59 11.26
CA PRO A 172 -3.10 -28.47 12.15
C PRO A 172 -4.40 -27.73 12.48
N ASP A 173 -4.55 -27.32 13.75
CA ASP A 173 -5.60 -26.44 14.31
C ASP A 173 -5.79 -25.11 13.54
N ASP A 174 -4.92 -24.82 12.56
CA ASP A 174 -4.87 -23.58 11.80
C ASP A 174 -6.00 -23.44 10.78
N ARG A 175 -6.67 -24.51 10.35
CA ARG A 175 -7.79 -24.37 9.39
C ARG A 175 -8.94 -23.59 9.98
N ASP A 176 -9.32 -23.92 11.21
CA ASP A 176 -10.43 -23.26 11.90
C ASP A 176 -10.00 -21.84 12.33
N ALA A 177 -8.72 -21.65 12.67
CA ALA A 177 -8.15 -20.33 12.89
C ALA A 177 -8.22 -19.45 11.61
N LEU A 178 -7.80 -19.97 10.45
CA LEU A 178 -7.87 -19.27 9.17
C LEU A 178 -9.31 -18.98 8.73
N LEU A 179 -10.24 -19.91 8.98
CA LEU A 179 -11.67 -19.67 8.74
C LEU A 179 -12.21 -18.55 9.63
N SER A 180 -11.82 -18.55 10.91
CA SER A 180 -12.17 -17.47 11.84
C SER A 180 -11.58 -16.12 11.40
N GLU A 181 -10.36 -16.11 10.84
CA GLU A 181 -9.71 -14.91 10.32
C GLU A 181 -10.40 -14.39 9.05
N ILE A 182 -10.80 -15.28 8.14
CA ILE A 182 -11.60 -14.89 6.97
C ILE A 182 -12.93 -14.28 7.41
N GLU A 183 -13.57 -14.82 8.45
CA GLU A 183 -14.79 -14.26 8.98
C GLU A 183 -14.59 -12.89 9.63
N THR A 184 -13.53 -12.70 10.42
CA THR A 184 -13.23 -11.39 11.03
C THR A 184 -12.94 -10.34 9.97
N LEU A 185 -12.15 -10.69 8.95
CA LEU A 185 -11.85 -9.81 7.81
C LEU A 185 -13.11 -9.47 7.01
N LYS A 186 -13.99 -10.45 6.75
CA LYS A 186 -15.28 -10.20 6.08
C LYS A 186 -16.15 -9.23 6.89
N ARG A 187 -16.18 -9.37 8.23
CA ARG A 187 -16.91 -8.44 9.11
C ARG A 187 -16.29 -7.05 9.08
N GLN A 188 -14.96 -6.93 9.05
CA GLN A 188 -14.26 -5.65 8.93
C GLN A 188 -14.56 -4.97 7.59
N ILE A 189 -14.51 -5.70 6.47
CA ILE A 189 -14.85 -5.17 5.15
C ILE A 189 -16.28 -4.63 5.14
N LYS A 190 -17.24 -5.39 5.68
CA LYS A 190 -18.64 -4.95 5.76
C LYS A 190 -18.78 -3.68 6.60
N ARG A 191 -18.07 -3.59 7.73
CA ARG A 191 -18.07 -2.40 8.59
C ARG A 191 -17.48 -1.18 7.88
N LEU A 192 -16.34 -1.33 7.21
CA LEU A 192 -15.70 -0.24 6.47
C LEU A 192 -16.56 0.23 5.29
N GLN A 193 -17.25 -0.69 4.61
CA GLN A 193 -18.23 -0.35 3.58
C GLN A 193 -19.40 0.46 4.14
N LEU A 194 -19.93 0.07 5.31
CA LEU A 194 -20.97 0.82 6.01
C LEU A 194 -20.51 2.25 6.37
N GLU A 195 -19.33 2.38 6.97
CA GLU A 195 -18.76 3.67 7.37
C GLU A 195 -18.52 4.58 6.15
N LYS A 196 -18.00 4.01 5.06
CA LYS A 196 -17.82 4.72 3.79
C LYS A 196 -19.16 5.22 3.22
N ASP A 197 -20.16 4.34 3.11
CA ASP A 197 -21.48 4.71 2.58
C ASP A 197 -22.18 5.78 3.44
N VAL A 198 -21.96 5.75 4.75
CA VAL A 198 -22.42 6.80 5.68
C VAL A 198 -21.75 8.13 5.36
N LEU A 199 -20.43 8.16 5.19
CA LEU A 199 -19.69 9.38 4.84
C LEU A 199 -20.11 9.92 3.47
N GLU A 200 -20.18 9.07 2.44
CA GLU A 200 -20.67 9.47 1.10
C GLU A 200 -22.10 10.03 1.20
N GLY A 201 -22.99 9.36 1.94
CA GLY A 201 -24.35 9.84 2.15
C GLY A 201 -24.43 11.18 2.90
N THR A 202 -23.52 11.46 3.84
CA THR A 202 -23.49 12.79 4.51
C THR A 202 -23.15 13.92 3.55
N VAL A 203 -22.24 13.67 2.60
CA VAL A 203 -21.85 14.67 1.60
C VAL A 203 -22.95 14.84 0.57
N GLU A 204 -23.47 13.74 0.01
CA GLU A 204 -24.44 13.79 -1.10
C GLU A 204 -25.83 14.26 -0.66
N ILE A 205 -26.34 13.70 0.45
CA ILE A 205 -27.74 13.91 0.86
C ILE A 205 -27.89 15.19 1.67
N LEU A 206 -26.95 15.44 2.59
CA LEU A 206 -27.02 16.58 3.51
C LEU A 206 -26.23 17.78 3.03
N LYS A 207 -25.45 17.64 1.93
CA LYS A 207 -24.63 18.70 1.33
C LYS A 207 -23.72 19.37 2.36
N LYS A 208 -23.20 18.57 3.30
CA LYS A 208 -22.27 19.02 4.35
C LYS A 208 -20.83 18.86 3.87
N ASP A 209 -19.93 19.63 4.48
CA ASP A 209 -18.50 19.50 4.22
C ASP A 209 -18.01 18.09 4.59
N PRO A 210 -17.05 17.51 3.83
CA PRO A 210 -16.51 16.17 4.09
C PRO A 210 -15.87 16.00 5.47
N SER A 211 -15.51 17.12 6.11
CA SER A 211 -14.87 17.15 7.43
C SER A 211 -15.87 17.08 8.59
N VAL A 212 -17.18 17.03 8.32
CA VAL A 212 -18.20 16.93 9.38
C VAL A 212 -18.28 15.50 9.88
N ASP A 213 -17.96 15.30 11.18
CA ASP A 213 -18.08 13.99 11.80
C ASP A 213 -19.53 13.47 11.75
N PRO A 214 -19.78 12.26 11.22
CA PRO A 214 -21.11 11.69 11.09
C PRO A 214 -21.83 11.51 12.44
N GLU A 215 -21.07 11.47 13.54
CA GLU A 215 -21.60 11.38 14.90
C GLU A 215 -22.21 12.68 15.42
N ASN A 216 -21.73 13.84 14.95
CA ASN A 216 -22.18 15.16 15.41
C ASN A 216 -23.44 15.67 14.70
N LEU A 217 -24.01 14.87 13.80
CA LEU A 217 -25.26 15.22 13.13
C LEU A 217 -26.46 15.25 14.06
N THR A 218 -27.43 16.09 13.71
CA THR A 218 -28.71 16.15 14.40
C THR A 218 -29.46 14.83 14.23
N ASN A 219 -30.23 14.39 15.23
CA ASN A 219 -31.01 13.15 15.13
C ASN A 219 -31.94 13.11 13.90
N LYS A 220 -32.46 14.26 13.46
CA LYS A 220 -33.23 14.41 12.22
C LYS A 220 -32.40 14.10 10.97
N GLU A 221 -31.20 14.65 10.89
CA GLU A 221 -30.30 14.44 9.75
C GLU A 221 -29.83 12.98 9.71
N LYS A 222 -29.50 12.40 10.87
CA LYS A 222 -29.22 10.97 11.02
C LYS A 222 -30.39 10.12 10.53
N THR A 223 -31.64 10.49 10.81
CA THR A 223 -32.79 9.73 10.29
C THR A 223 -32.93 9.78 8.78
N ILE A 224 -32.68 10.94 8.16
CA ILE A 224 -32.73 11.09 6.69
C ILE A 224 -31.66 10.19 6.05
N LEU A 225 -30.45 10.21 6.62
CA LEU A 225 -29.34 9.37 6.17
C LEU A 225 -29.64 7.87 6.33
N VAL A 226 -30.17 7.47 7.49
CA VAL A 226 -30.59 6.08 7.74
C VAL A 226 -31.64 5.63 6.75
N ASP A 227 -32.66 6.45 6.45
CA ASP A 227 -33.72 6.10 5.52
C ASP A 227 -33.20 5.93 4.08
N ALA A 228 -32.24 6.76 3.65
CA ALA A 228 -31.61 6.66 2.34
C ALA A 228 -30.71 5.41 2.20
N LEU A 229 -29.95 5.06 3.25
CA LEU A 229 -29.03 3.92 3.24
C LEU A 229 -29.70 2.59 3.59
N ARG A 230 -30.99 2.61 3.94
CA ARG A 230 -31.75 1.43 4.39
C ARG A 230 -31.90 0.34 3.34
N SER A 231 -31.75 0.67 2.06
CA SER A 231 -31.78 -0.30 0.95
C SER A 231 -30.48 -1.10 0.86
N LYS A 232 -29.35 -0.53 1.27
CA LYS A 232 -28.01 -1.14 1.17
C LYS A 232 -27.59 -1.86 2.45
N HIS A 233 -27.94 -1.32 3.61
CA HIS A 233 -27.47 -1.82 4.91
C HIS A 233 -28.61 -2.10 5.89
N PRO A 234 -28.45 -3.07 6.80
CA PRO A 234 -29.48 -3.39 7.79
C PRO A 234 -29.60 -2.27 8.83
N LEU A 235 -30.84 -1.96 9.22
CA LEU A 235 -31.16 -0.86 10.15
C LEU A 235 -30.36 -0.91 11.47
N LYS A 236 -30.13 -2.12 12.02
CA LYS A 236 -29.39 -2.28 13.28
C LYS A 236 -27.94 -1.76 13.18
N GLU A 237 -27.28 -2.04 12.06
CA GLU A 237 -25.88 -1.63 11.83
C GLU A 237 -25.80 -0.12 11.58
N LEU A 238 -26.73 0.44 10.80
CA LEU A 238 -26.83 1.89 10.57
C LEU A 238 -27.06 2.68 11.85
N LEU A 239 -27.97 2.23 12.71
CA LEU A 239 -28.25 2.88 14.00
C LEU A 239 -27.05 2.82 14.94
N ALA A 240 -26.31 1.70 14.95
CA ALA A 240 -25.09 1.56 15.74
C ALA A 240 -23.98 2.48 15.25
N CYS A 241 -23.78 2.55 13.93
CA CYS A 241 -22.77 3.41 13.30
C CYS A 241 -23.00 4.90 13.58
N LEU A 242 -24.25 5.36 13.50
CA LEU A 242 -24.62 6.78 13.72
C LEU A 242 -24.88 7.12 15.19
N ARG A 243 -24.72 6.15 16.10
CA ARG A 243 -25.06 6.26 17.53
C ARG A 243 -26.48 6.82 17.75
N LEU A 244 -27.43 6.35 16.94
CA LEU A 244 -28.82 6.80 16.98
C LEU A 244 -29.70 5.77 17.70
N ALA A 245 -30.37 6.20 18.77
CA ALA A 245 -31.33 5.35 19.47
C ALA A 245 -32.49 4.96 18.55
N ARG A 246 -32.92 3.69 18.62
CA ARG A 246 -34.02 3.15 17.80
C ARG A 246 -35.32 3.94 17.98
N SER A 247 -35.64 4.35 19.21
CA SER A 247 -36.81 5.17 19.52
C SER A 247 -36.74 6.54 18.82
N SER A 248 -35.60 7.21 18.86
CA SER A 248 -35.35 8.48 18.17
C SER A 248 -35.53 8.36 16.66
N TYR A 249 -35.06 7.25 16.06
CA TYR A 249 -35.25 6.99 14.63
C TYR A 249 -36.74 6.92 14.26
N PHE A 250 -37.52 6.07 14.93
CA PHE A 250 -38.95 5.94 14.63
C PHE A 250 -39.75 7.20 14.98
N TYR A 251 -39.35 7.93 16.02
CA TYR A 251 -39.94 9.22 16.37
C TYR A 251 -39.79 10.24 15.23
N HIS A 252 -38.56 10.45 14.75
CA HIS A 252 -38.30 11.41 13.67
C HIS A 252 -38.90 10.96 12.34
N ARG A 253 -38.89 9.66 12.04
CA ARG A 253 -39.56 9.13 10.84
C ARG A 253 -41.07 9.35 10.88
N LYS A 254 -41.70 9.15 12.05
CA LYS A 254 -43.13 9.45 12.26
C LYS A 254 -43.41 10.93 12.07
N ILE A 255 -42.57 11.82 12.61
CA ILE A 255 -42.73 13.27 12.43
C ILE A 255 -42.59 13.66 10.96
N ALA A 256 -41.62 13.09 10.23
CA ALA A 256 -41.42 13.36 8.82
C ALA A 256 -42.62 12.91 7.95
N SER A 257 -43.36 11.88 8.39
CA SER A 257 -44.57 11.42 7.71
C SER A 257 -45.83 12.23 8.02
N LEU A 258 -45.80 13.09 9.03
CA LEU A 258 -46.96 13.92 9.36
C LEU A 258 -47.06 15.10 8.37
N PRO A 259 -48.28 15.45 7.93
CA PRO A 259 -48.48 16.62 7.10
C PRO A 259 -48.03 17.89 7.84
N ASP A 260 -47.48 18.87 7.11
CA ASP A 260 -47.06 20.13 7.71
C ASP A 260 -48.29 20.87 8.25
N LYS A 261 -48.39 20.94 9.58
CA LYS A 261 -49.45 21.66 10.30
C LYS A 261 -49.63 23.09 9.79
N TYR A 262 -48.56 23.72 9.29
CA TYR A 262 -48.55 25.10 8.85
C TYR A 262 -48.61 25.26 7.32
N GLU A 263 -48.80 24.20 6.54
CA GLU A 263 -48.81 24.26 5.07
C GLU A 263 -49.76 25.34 4.53
N LYS A 264 -51.04 25.29 4.92
CA LYS A 264 -52.04 26.31 4.54
C LYS A 264 -51.65 27.71 4.97
N LEU A 265 -51.08 27.83 6.17
CA LEU A 265 -50.62 29.11 6.71
C LEU A 265 -49.42 29.66 5.94
N ARG A 266 -48.49 28.81 5.48
CA ARG A 266 -47.35 29.22 4.65
C ARG A 266 -47.84 29.84 3.35
N HIS A 267 -48.76 29.16 2.66
CA HIS A 267 -49.35 29.68 1.43
C HIS A 267 -49.98 31.06 1.65
N ARG A 268 -50.79 31.21 2.72
CA ARG A 268 -51.41 32.51 3.02
C ARG A 268 -50.40 33.60 3.38
N VAL A 269 -49.34 33.26 4.13
CA VAL A 269 -48.26 34.22 4.47
C VAL A 269 -47.52 34.69 3.22
N ILE A 270 -47.22 33.76 2.29
CA ILE A 270 -46.57 34.09 1.01
C ILE A 270 -47.48 34.98 0.16
N GLU A 271 -48.75 34.63 0.04
CA GLU A 271 -49.75 35.40 -0.69
C GLU A 271 -49.86 36.84 -0.15
N LEU A 272 -50.05 37.00 1.16
CA LEU A 272 -50.09 38.31 1.81
C LEU A 272 -48.79 39.10 1.64
N PHE A 273 -47.64 38.42 1.63
CA PHE A 273 -46.35 39.08 1.42
C PHE A 273 -46.23 39.65 0.00
N LEU A 274 -46.66 38.87 -1.01
CA LEU A 274 -46.64 39.27 -2.42
C LEU A 274 -47.69 40.35 -2.73
N GLU A 275 -48.91 40.21 -2.22
CA GLU A 275 -49.99 41.24 -2.34
C GLU A 275 -49.51 42.60 -1.83
N ASN A 276 -48.72 42.62 -0.75
CA ASN A 276 -48.20 43.83 -0.13
C ASN A 276 -46.86 44.31 -0.74
N LYS A 277 -46.46 43.74 -1.89
CA LYS A 277 -45.22 44.05 -2.63
C LYS A 277 -43.97 43.89 -1.76
N GLU A 278 -43.92 42.84 -0.94
CA GLU A 278 -42.75 42.46 -0.12
C GLU A 278 -42.35 43.47 0.97
N ARG A 279 -43.21 44.47 1.24
CA ARG A 279 -42.93 45.55 2.20
C ARG A 279 -43.24 45.17 3.65
N TYR A 280 -44.07 44.15 3.85
CA TYR A 280 -44.60 43.82 5.17
C TYR A 280 -43.76 42.73 5.82
N GLY A 281 -43.17 43.07 6.97
CA GLY A 281 -42.50 42.10 7.83
C GLY A 281 -43.47 41.30 8.68
N TYR A 282 -42.94 40.33 9.42
CA TYR A 282 -43.71 39.37 10.21
C TYR A 282 -44.72 40.02 11.18
N ARG A 283 -44.39 41.19 11.76
CA ARG A 283 -45.31 41.98 12.61
C ARG A 283 -46.57 42.43 11.88
N ARG A 284 -46.41 42.96 10.66
CA ARG A 284 -47.53 43.46 9.85
C ARG A 284 -48.34 42.32 9.26
N LEU A 285 -47.66 41.28 8.78
CA LEU A 285 -48.34 40.07 8.29
C LEU A 285 -49.13 39.37 9.40
N HIS A 286 -48.57 39.28 10.61
CA HIS A 286 -49.29 38.75 11.77
C HIS A 286 -50.55 39.56 12.07
N ALA A 287 -50.48 40.89 12.05
CA ALA A 287 -51.66 41.74 12.25
C ALA A 287 -52.73 41.52 11.17
N LEU A 288 -52.35 41.32 9.91
CA LEU A 288 -53.31 40.98 8.83
C LEU A 288 -53.95 39.61 9.07
N LEU A 289 -53.17 38.59 9.40
CA LEU A 289 -53.68 37.25 9.71
C LEU A 289 -54.66 37.26 10.89
N VAL A 290 -54.37 38.05 11.93
CA VAL A 290 -55.28 38.22 13.07
C VAL A 290 -56.58 38.91 12.65
N ARG A 291 -56.51 39.91 11.76
CA ARG A 291 -57.70 40.57 11.19
C ARG A 291 -58.54 39.63 10.34
N GLU A 292 -57.91 38.68 9.65
CA GLU A 292 -58.57 37.60 8.90
C GLU A 292 -59.13 36.49 9.82
N GLY A 293 -59.02 36.61 11.15
CA GLY A 293 -59.51 35.63 12.10
C GLY A 293 -58.57 34.44 12.36
N THR A 294 -57.36 34.47 11.81
CA THR A 294 -56.37 33.41 11.98
C THR A 294 -55.64 33.53 13.33
N ARG A 295 -55.89 32.58 14.25
CA ARG A 295 -55.26 32.55 15.59
C ARG A 295 -53.87 31.91 15.55
N VAL A 296 -52.85 32.71 15.27
CA VAL A 296 -51.45 32.28 15.21
C VAL A 296 -50.54 33.21 16.00
N SER A 297 -49.50 32.66 16.62
CA SER A 297 -48.46 33.45 17.30
C SER A 297 -47.54 34.15 16.29
N GLU A 298 -47.17 35.39 16.58
CA GLU A 298 -46.20 36.17 15.80
C GLU A 298 -44.88 35.41 15.52
N LYS A 299 -44.41 34.60 16.49
CA LYS A 299 -43.19 33.79 16.36
C LYS A 299 -43.30 32.74 15.24
N VAL A 300 -44.50 32.19 15.02
CA VAL A 300 -44.76 31.21 13.96
C VAL A 300 -44.69 31.88 12.60
N VAL A 301 -45.31 33.07 12.45
CA VAL A 301 -45.23 33.87 11.22
C VAL A 301 -43.79 34.23 10.89
N ARG A 302 -43.02 34.69 11.90
CA ARG A 302 -41.59 34.98 11.74
C ARG A 302 -40.79 33.77 11.27
N ARG A 303 -41.03 32.61 11.86
CA ARG A 303 -40.36 31.35 11.47
C ARG A 303 -40.72 30.96 10.05
N ILE A 304 -41.99 31.04 9.68
CA ILE A 304 -42.46 30.76 8.32
C ILE A 304 -41.79 31.70 7.31
N MET A 305 -41.75 33.01 7.58
CA MET A 305 -41.06 33.95 6.70
C MET A 305 -39.60 33.59 6.51
N PHE A 306 -38.90 33.22 7.59
CA PHE A 306 -37.50 32.80 7.52
C PHE A 306 -37.32 31.52 6.69
N GLU A 307 -38.11 30.47 6.96
CA GLU A 307 -38.04 29.20 6.24
C GLU A 307 -38.41 29.33 4.75
N CYS A 308 -39.32 30.25 4.42
CA CYS A 308 -39.72 30.55 3.04
C CYS A 308 -38.86 31.64 2.36
N GLY A 309 -37.83 32.16 3.02
CA GLY A 309 -36.94 33.18 2.45
C GLY A 309 -37.60 34.54 2.20
N LEU A 310 -38.70 34.86 2.89
CA LEU A 310 -39.43 36.12 2.73
C LEU A 310 -38.69 37.24 3.46
N VAL A 311 -37.86 37.99 2.73
CA VAL A 311 -37.04 39.08 3.29
C VAL A 311 -37.60 40.43 2.89
N VAL A 312 -37.89 41.26 3.88
CA VAL A 312 -38.33 42.65 3.64
C VAL A 312 -37.14 43.50 3.23
N VAL A 313 -37.25 44.17 2.09
CA VAL A 313 -36.26 45.17 1.67
C VAL A 313 -36.36 46.41 2.55
N MET A 314 -35.38 46.60 3.43
CA MET A 314 -35.26 47.80 4.26
C MET A 314 -34.24 48.76 3.66
N LYS A 315 -34.59 50.04 3.50
CA LYS A 315 -33.61 51.08 3.17
C LYS A 315 -32.65 51.23 4.35
N LYS A 316 -31.35 50.95 4.16
CA LYS A 316 -30.32 51.27 5.15
C LYS A 316 -30.36 52.78 5.41
N LYS A 317 -30.59 53.18 6.67
CA LYS A 317 -30.45 54.58 7.08
C LYS A 317 -28.97 54.94 6.94
N ARG A 318 -28.63 55.93 6.11
CA ARG A 318 -27.24 56.42 6.03
C ARG A 318 -26.89 56.97 7.40
N THR A 319 -25.91 56.36 8.07
CA THR A 319 -25.29 56.95 9.25
C THR A 319 -24.49 58.16 8.80
N TYR A 320 -24.79 59.32 9.38
CA TYR A 320 -24.02 60.53 9.16
C TYR A 320 -22.58 60.28 9.63
N LYS A 321 -21.61 60.37 8.70
CA LYS A 321 -20.19 60.36 9.02
C LYS A 321 -19.73 61.82 8.97
N ALA A 322 -19.53 62.43 10.13
CA ALA A 322 -19.10 63.82 10.24
C ALA A 322 -17.73 64.09 9.58
N ASN A 323 -16.89 63.06 9.45
CA ASN A 323 -15.52 63.18 8.98
C ASN A 323 -15.36 62.62 7.55
N GLN A 324 -16.14 63.14 6.59
CA GLN A 324 -15.89 62.94 5.14
C GLN A 324 -15.32 64.22 4.53
N GLY A 325 -14.23 64.72 5.09
CA GLY A 325 -13.47 65.87 4.62
C GLY A 325 -12.03 65.78 5.12
N GLU A 326 -11.13 66.48 4.45
CA GLU A 326 -9.68 66.48 4.67
C GLU A 326 -9.33 66.43 6.17
N VAL A 327 -8.43 65.50 6.53
CA VAL A 327 -7.83 65.47 7.86
C VAL A 327 -6.96 66.71 7.96
N ALA A 328 -7.55 67.83 8.39
CA ALA A 328 -6.78 68.99 8.80
C ALA A 328 -5.72 68.50 9.81
N PRO A 329 -4.47 68.98 9.74
CA PRO A 329 -3.46 68.62 10.73
C PRO A 329 -4.03 68.90 12.13
N ALA A 330 -3.81 67.96 13.04
CA ALA A 330 -4.28 68.10 14.42
C ALA A 330 -3.78 69.44 14.98
N ALA A 331 -4.67 70.20 15.60
CA ALA A 331 -4.30 71.46 16.23
C ALA A 331 -3.22 71.24 17.30
N ASP A 332 -2.32 72.21 17.45
CA ASP A 332 -1.21 72.11 18.39
C ASP A 332 -1.72 71.91 19.83
N ASN A 333 -1.14 70.95 20.55
CA ASN A 333 -1.45 70.71 21.95
C ASN A 333 -0.79 71.78 22.84
N LEU A 334 -1.50 72.89 23.05
CA LEU A 334 -1.06 74.01 23.88
C LEU A 334 -1.00 73.66 25.39
N ILE A 335 -1.75 72.64 25.82
CA ILE A 335 -1.90 72.30 27.25
C ILE A 335 -0.74 71.42 27.75
N LYS A 336 -0.16 70.57 26.89
CA LYS A 336 0.99 69.68 27.25
C LYS A 336 0.83 68.95 28.61
N ARG A 337 -0.40 68.56 28.96
CA ARG A 337 -0.80 67.91 30.24
C ARG A 337 -0.69 68.79 31.50
N ASP A 338 -0.56 70.10 31.36
CA ASP A 338 -0.71 71.05 32.47
C ASP A 338 -2.17 71.52 32.58
N PHE A 339 -2.90 70.88 33.49
CA PHE A 339 -4.32 71.15 33.76
C PHE A 339 -4.54 72.23 34.81
N HIS A 340 -3.47 72.80 35.37
CA HIS A 340 -3.60 73.86 36.38
C HIS A 340 -3.82 75.22 35.72
N ALA A 341 -4.68 76.07 36.28
CA ALA A 341 -4.93 77.42 35.82
C ALA A 341 -5.16 78.35 37.01
N GLU A 342 -4.60 79.56 36.96
CA GLU A 342 -4.70 80.55 38.04
C GLU A 342 -6.08 81.21 38.14
N ALA A 343 -6.87 81.17 37.07
CA ALA A 343 -8.22 81.72 37.01
C ALA A 343 -9.15 80.86 36.12
N PRO A 344 -10.48 80.94 36.32
CA PRO A 344 -11.46 80.29 35.45
C PRO A 344 -11.34 80.74 33.99
N ASN A 345 -11.75 79.88 33.04
CA ASN A 345 -11.80 80.17 31.60
C ASN A 345 -10.45 80.46 30.91
N VAL A 346 -9.32 80.15 31.54
CA VAL A 346 -7.98 80.34 30.94
C VAL A 346 -7.57 79.16 30.04
N LYS A 347 -7.98 77.94 30.36
CA LYS A 347 -7.70 76.72 29.58
C LYS A 347 -9.02 75.97 29.30
N TRP A 348 -9.29 75.68 28.03
CA TRP A 348 -10.48 74.97 27.58
C TRP A 348 -10.05 73.68 26.88
N ILE A 349 -10.68 72.55 27.22
CA ILE A 349 -10.39 71.23 26.65
C ILE A 349 -11.66 70.77 25.94
N THR A 350 -11.55 70.44 24.66
CA THR A 350 -12.71 70.03 23.83
C THR A 350 -12.75 68.52 23.56
N ASP A 351 -11.62 67.82 23.72
CA ASP A 351 -11.51 66.40 23.41
C ASP A 351 -11.27 65.56 24.67
N ILE A 352 -12.33 64.90 25.14
CA ILE A 352 -12.25 63.85 26.15
C ILE A 352 -12.05 62.54 25.39
N THR A 353 -10.87 61.94 25.51
CA THR A 353 -10.58 60.64 24.91
C THR A 353 -11.04 59.53 25.86
N GLU A 354 -12.14 58.86 25.53
CA GLU A 354 -12.56 57.63 26.22
C GLU A 354 -11.61 56.50 25.85
N PHE A 355 -10.88 55.97 26.83
CA PHE A 355 -10.15 54.72 26.70
C PHE A 355 -10.96 53.59 27.33
N SER A 356 -11.21 52.54 26.56
CA SER A 356 -11.91 51.36 27.06
C SER A 356 -10.98 50.57 27.99
N ILE A 357 -11.32 50.51 29.27
CA ILE A 357 -10.66 49.60 30.21
C ILE A 357 -11.25 48.20 29.99
N PRO A 358 -10.46 47.18 29.59
CA PRO A 358 -10.95 45.81 29.51
C PRO A 358 -11.36 45.38 30.92
N ALA A 359 -12.65 45.12 31.10
CA ALA A 359 -13.26 44.85 32.40
C ALA A 359 -12.51 43.73 33.16
N VAL A 360 -11.79 44.10 34.22
CA VAL A 360 -11.34 43.14 35.23
C VAL A 360 -12.60 42.63 35.94
N ARG A 361 -12.80 41.31 35.89
CA ARG A 361 -13.80 40.56 36.64
C ARG A 361 -14.01 41.18 38.03
N LYS A 362 -15.24 41.62 38.32
CA LYS A 362 -15.66 42.00 39.67
C LYS A 362 -15.39 40.83 40.63
N VAL A 363 -14.33 40.92 41.41
CA VAL A 363 -14.23 40.24 42.71
C VAL A 363 -14.82 41.20 43.73
N LYS A 364 -15.93 40.80 44.35
CA LYS A 364 -16.48 41.48 45.53
C LYS A 364 -15.42 41.41 46.63
N GLY A 365 -14.97 42.56 47.14
CA GLY A 365 -14.06 42.62 48.27
C GLY A 365 -14.10 43.99 48.94
N GLY A 366 -14.65 44.00 50.16
CA GLY A 366 -14.25 44.80 51.31
C GLY A 366 -13.91 46.28 51.15
N VAL A 367 -14.73 47.11 51.81
CA VAL A 367 -14.40 48.47 52.29
C VAL A 367 -13.03 48.50 52.98
N SER A 368 -12.18 49.47 52.63
CA SER A 368 -11.27 50.10 53.60
C SER A 368 -11.07 51.58 53.24
N THR A 369 -11.64 52.44 54.07
CA THR A 369 -11.28 53.85 54.24
C THR A 369 -9.80 53.98 54.59
N SER A 370 -9.09 54.91 53.97
CA SER A 370 -7.92 55.57 54.55
C SER A 370 -7.79 56.97 53.95
N SER A 371 -8.01 57.96 54.81
CA SER A 371 -7.72 59.38 54.61
C SER A 371 -6.22 59.62 54.41
N LEU A 372 -5.87 60.62 53.61
CA LEU A 372 -5.11 61.82 54.02
C LEU A 372 -5.28 62.91 52.96
#